data_AF-A0A5M8PCJ3-F1
#
_entry.id   AF-A0A5M8PCJ3-F1
#
_cell.length_a   1.000
_cell.length_b   1.000
_cell.length_c   1.000
_cell.angle_alpha   90.00
_cell.angle_beta   90.00
_cell.angle_gamma   90.00
#
_symmetry.space_group_name_H-M   'P 1'
#
loop_
_entity.id
_entity.type
_entity.pdbx_description
1 polymer ?
#
loop_
_entity_poly.entity_id
_entity_poly.type
_entity_poly.pdbx_seq_one_letter_code
_entity_poly.pdbx_strand_id
1 'polypeptide(L)'
;MIIVGFEDSARGQRRIVVKDRVGGCNPHEGGPAPEGDELWTWRDGRGGEASMLVSKNVSARAGRAGAGAGNGALLPLVLLADMPFPQSGGAGMRVRARWTFWPREGVEDELGFPKGADVVEAEDVNGDWWMGRYCGKGGLVPGNYWD
;
A
#
# COMPACT_ATOMS: atom_id res chain seq x y z
N MET A 1 -1.50 -5.34 0.46
CA MET A 1 -2.13 -5.55 1.78
C MET A 1 -3.63 -5.31 1.63
N ILE A 2 -4.48 -5.97 2.43
CA ILE A 2 -5.92 -5.65 2.55
C ILE A 2 -6.25 -5.32 4.00
N ILE A 3 -7.19 -4.41 4.24
CA ILE A 3 -7.66 -4.12 5.61
C ILE A 3 -8.90 -4.96 5.89
N VAL A 4 -8.79 -5.85 6.88
CA VAL A 4 -9.90 -6.68 7.36
C VAL A 4 -10.37 -6.15 8.70
N GLY A 5 -11.69 -5.99 8.82
CA GLY A 5 -12.38 -5.63 10.04
C GLY A 5 -13.31 -6.75 10.48
N PHE A 6 -14.09 -6.47 11.53
CA PHE A 6 -15.09 -7.41 12.03
C PHE A 6 -16.43 -6.71 12.21
N GLU A 7 -17.48 -7.50 12.05
CA GLU A 7 -18.84 -7.09 12.27
C GLU A 7 -19.53 -8.15 13.13
N ASP A 8 -20.25 -7.72 14.15
CA ASP A 8 -21.03 -8.62 15.00
C ASP A 8 -22.30 -9.08 14.29
N SER A 9 -22.62 -10.36 14.44
CA SER A 9 -23.82 -10.99 13.89
C SER A 9 -24.48 -11.87 14.95
N ALA A 10 -25.76 -12.20 14.73
CA ALA A 10 -26.53 -13.11 15.60
C ALA A 10 -25.87 -14.49 15.80
N ARG A 11 -24.91 -14.86 14.94
CA ARG A 11 -24.13 -16.11 15.01
C ARG A 11 -22.69 -15.92 15.55
N GLY A 12 -22.38 -14.74 16.09
CA GLY A 12 -21.04 -14.35 16.51
C GLY A 12 -20.38 -13.38 15.53
N GLN A 13 -19.09 -13.13 15.74
CA GLN A 13 -18.33 -12.13 14.98
C GLN A 13 -17.88 -12.66 13.61
N ARG A 14 -18.09 -11.89 12.54
CA ARG A 14 -17.62 -12.24 11.17
C ARG A 14 -16.56 -11.25 10.67
N ARG A 15 -15.68 -11.71 9.78
CA ARG A 15 -14.69 -10.86 9.09
C ARG A 15 -15.31 -10.14 7.90
N ILE A 16 -14.94 -8.89 7.70
CA ILE A 16 -15.34 -8.08 6.53
C ILE A 16 -14.11 -7.41 5.92
N VAL A 17 -14.07 -7.26 4.59
CA VAL A 17 -13.04 -6.46 3.92
C VAL A 17 -13.44 -5.00 4.04
N VAL A 18 -12.65 -4.23 4.78
CA VAL A 18 -12.85 -2.78 4.99
C VAL A 18 -12.26 -2.00 3.83
N LYS A 19 -11.09 -2.44 3.36
CA LYS A 19 -10.40 -1.85 2.21
C LYS A 19 -9.67 -2.95 1.48
N ASP A 20 -9.92 -3.06 0.18
CA ASP A 20 -9.32 -4.09 -0.68
C ASP A 20 -7.82 -3.82 -0.85
N ARG A 21 -7.37 -3.05 -1.86
CA ARG A 21 -5.94 -2.76 -1.99
C ARG A 21 -5.47 -1.58 -1.13
N VAL A 22 -4.60 -1.88 -0.18
CA VAL A 22 -3.78 -0.90 0.55
C VAL A 22 -2.31 -1.26 0.48
N GLY A 23 -1.47 -0.24 0.58
CA GLY A 23 -0.04 -0.42 0.39
C GLY A 23 0.31 -0.48 -1.10
N GLY A 24 1.37 0.22 -1.48
CA GLY A 24 2.04 -0.02 -2.75
C GLY A 24 2.88 -1.28 -2.66
N CYS A 25 4.04 -1.30 -3.30
CA CYS A 25 4.96 -2.46 -3.19
C CYS A 25 6.26 -2.14 -2.46
N ASN A 26 6.46 -0.89 -2.08
CA ASN A 26 7.42 -0.50 -1.06
C ASN A 26 7.01 -0.79 0.41
N PRO A 27 5.78 -1.24 0.77
CA PRO A 27 5.51 -1.74 2.12
C PRO A 27 6.28 -3.02 2.39
N HIS A 28 7.09 -3.00 3.43
CA HIS A 28 7.83 -4.17 3.88
C HIS A 28 7.81 -4.25 5.41
N GLU A 29 8.06 -5.45 5.93
CA GLU A 29 8.29 -5.66 7.36
C GLU A 29 9.64 -5.04 7.72
N GLY A 30 9.64 -4.06 8.62
CA GLY A 30 10.80 -3.27 8.99
C GLY A 30 11.14 -3.44 10.45
N GLY A 31 12.17 -4.23 10.77
CA GLY A 31 12.86 -4.15 12.06
C GLY A 31 12.19 -4.84 13.27
N PRO A 32 12.81 -4.76 14.46
CA PRO A 32 12.36 -5.48 15.65
C PRO A 32 11.05 -4.90 16.17
N ALA A 33 10.04 -5.76 16.29
CA ALA A 33 8.75 -5.43 16.88
C ALA A 33 8.54 -6.18 18.22
N PRO A 34 7.77 -5.61 19.16
CA PRO A 34 7.36 -6.32 20.36
C PRO A 34 6.56 -7.59 20.00
N GLU A 35 6.60 -8.59 20.89
CA GLU A 35 5.94 -9.88 20.67
C GLU A 35 4.43 -9.69 20.37
N GLY A 36 3.98 -10.26 19.26
CA GLY A 36 2.59 -10.17 18.81
C GLY A 36 2.30 -9.04 17.81
N ASP A 37 3.25 -8.15 17.54
CA ASP A 37 3.16 -7.10 16.52
C ASP A 37 4.25 -7.25 15.44
N GLU A 38 4.09 -6.53 14.34
CA GLU A 38 4.99 -6.36 13.20
C GLU A 38 5.15 -4.88 12.95
N LEU A 39 6.38 -4.41 12.77
CA LEU A 39 6.64 -3.05 12.31
C LEU A 39 6.64 -3.08 10.79
N TRP A 40 5.77 -2.27 10.18
CA TRP A 40 5.68 -2.11 8.74
C TRP A 40 6.23 -0.74 8.35
N THR A 41 7.07 -0.68 7.32
CA THR A 41 7.74 0.54 6.84
C THR A 41 7.41 0.80 5.38
N TRP A 42 7.26 2.06 5.01
CA TRP A 42 7.04 2.52 3.63
C TRP A 42 7.50 3.97 3.44
N ARG A 43 7.64 4.44 2.21
CA ARG A 43 7.91 5.86 1.92
C ARG A 43 6.65 6.71 2.09
N ASP A 44 6.75 7.89 2.70
CA ASP A 44 5.60 8.75 3.01
C ASP A 44 5.12 9.64 1.85
N GLY A 45 5.77 9.53 0.67
CA GLY A 45 5.46 10.33 -0.52
C GLY A 45 6.03 11.75 -0.50
N ARG A 46 6.61 12.21 0.61
CA ARG A 46 7.38 13.47 0.72
C ARG A 46 8.90 13.22 0.80
N GLY A 47 9.33 12.01 0.46
CA GLY A 47 10.73 11.57 0.57
C GLY A 47 11.14 11.12 1.97
N GLY A 48 10.21 11.08 2.93
CA GLY A 48 10.43 10.49 4.25
C GLY A 48 10.06 9.00 4.29
N GLU A 49 10.44 8.35 5.39
CA GLU A 49 9.97 7.00 5.73
C GLU A 49 8.88 7.12 6.80
N ALA A 50 7.79 6.39 6.60
CA ALA A 50 6.73 6.20 7.56
C ALA A 50 6.76 4.75 8.05
N SER A 51 6.44 4.57 9.33
CA SER A 51 6.40 3.26 9.95
C SER A 51 5.20 3.11 10.86
N MET A 52 4.72 1.88 10.99
CA MET A 52 3.55 1.57 11.82
C MET A 52 3.62 0.17 12.38
N LEU A 53 3.31 0.05 13.67
CA LEU A 53 3.08 -1.25 14.32
C LEU A 53 1.70 -1.81 13.92
N VAL A 54 1.72 -2.96 13.29
CA VAL A 54 0.58 -3.78 12.85
C VAL A 54 0.54 -5.01 13.75
N SER A 55 -0.64 -5.38 14.26
CA SER A 55 -0.70 -6.56 15.15
C SER A 55 -0.78 -7.84 14.34
N LYS A 56 0.02 -8.85 14.68
CA LYS A 56 -0.11 -10.23 14.16
C LYS A 56 -1.42 -10.85 14.64
N ASN A 57 -1.87 -10.46 15.82
CA ASN A 57 -3.11 -10.94 16.40
C ASN A 57 -4.30 -10.04 16.03
N VAL A 58 -4.96 -10.41 14.94
CA VAL A 58 -6.07 -9.67 14.33
C VAL A 58 -7.25 -9.48 15.30
N SER A 59 -7.54 -10.44 16.20
CA SER A 59 -8.60 -10.29 17.21
C SER A 59 -8.18 -9.40 18.38
N ALA A 60 -6.90 -9.43 18.79
CA ALA A 60 -6.38 -8.51 19.80
C ALA A 60 -6.47 -7.04 19.33
N ARG A 61 -6.23 -6.79 18.03
CA ARG A 61 -6.38 -5.45 17.45
C ARG A 61 -7.83 -4.97 17.43
N ALA A 62 -8.78 -5.85 17.08
CA ALA A 62 -10.20 -5.54 17.14
C ALA A 62 -10.66 -5.20 18.57
N GLY A 63 -10.16 -5.93 19.58
CA GLY A 63 -10.46 -5.68 20.99
C GLY A 63 -9.94 -4.33 21.51
N ARG A 64 -8.76 -3.87 21.05
CA ARG A 64 -8.22 -2.54 21.41
C ARG A 64 -9.05 -1.38 20.86
N ALA A 65 -9.67 -1.54 19.70
CA ALA A 65 -10.61 -0.54 19.17
C ALA A 65 -11.89 -0.45 20.02
N GLY A 66 -12.31 -1.57 20.65
CA GLY A 66 -13.47 -1.61 21.54
C GLY A 66 -13.22 -1.06 22.95
N ALA A 67 -12.00 -1.16 23.47
CA ALA A 67 -11.68 -0.74 24.86
C ALA A 67 -11.62 0.79 25.08
N GLY A 68 -11.58 1.60 24.01
CA GLY A 68 -11.64 3.06 24.09
C GLY A 68 -13.06 3.65 24.05
N ALA A 69 -14.08 2.83 23.80
CA ALA A 69 -15.46 3.26 23.68
C ALA A 69 -16.22 3.05 25.00
N GLY A 70 -15.96 3.91 25.98
CA GLY A 70 -16.93 4.15 27.06
C GLY A 70 -18.21 4.73 26.44
N ASN A 71 -19.34 4.05 26.67
CA ASN A 71 -20.70 4.39 26.24
C ASN A 71 -21.01 4.24 24.74
N GLY A 72 -21.44 3.03 24.37
CA GLY A 72 -22.66 2.83 23.57
C GLY A 72 -22.75 3.38 22.14
N ALA A 73 -21.67 3.95 21.60
CA ALA A 73 -21.60 4.37 20.20
C ALA A 73 -20.61 3.48 19.47
N LEU A 74 -21.08 2.82 18.41
CA LEU A 74 -20.29 2.19 17.37
C LEU A 74 -19.40 3.27 16.72
N LEU A 75 -18.29 3.64 17.35
CA LEU A 75 -17.30 4.51 16.73
C LEU A 75 -16.49 3.66 15.76
N PRO A 76 -16.52 4.00 14.48
CA PRO A 76 -16.76 2.99 13.47
C PRO A 76 -15.41 2.56 12.88
N LEU A 77 -15.48 1.59 11.99
CA LEU A 77 -14.59 1.30 10.86
C LEU A 77 -13.65 2.45 10.37
N VAL A 78 -14.03 3.71 10.60
CA VAL A 78 -13.34 4.97 10.30
C VAL A 78 -11.92 5.04 10.88
N LEU A 79 -11.66 4.56 12.11
CA LEU A 79 -10.30 4.64 12.69
C LEU A 79 -9.28 3.73 11.99
N LEU A 80 -9.72 2.64 11.34
CA LEU A 80 -8.82 1.82 10.51
C LEU A 80 -8.72 2.35 9.08
N ALA A 81 -9.76 2.99 8.56
CA ALA A 81 -9.75 3.63 7.24
C ALA A 81 -8.81 4.86 7.20
N ASP A 82 -8.62 5.53 8.35
CA ASP A 82 -7.65 6.62 8.58
C ASP A 82 -6.24 6.13 8.99
N MET A 83 -5.96 4.83 8.92
CA MET A 83 -4.58 4.37 9.10
C MET A 83 -3.67 4.99 8.04
N PRO A 84 -2.47 5.45 8.41
CA PRO A 84 -1.55 6.14 7.51
C PRO A 84 -0.92 5.23 6.44
N PHE A 85 -1.50 4.05 6.18
CA PHE A 85 -1.05 3.20 5.08
C PHE A 85 -1.14 3.97 3.76
N PRO A 86 -0.15 3.81 2.88
CA PRO A 86 -0.17 4.53 1.63
C PRO A 86 -1.37 4.07 0.79
N GLN A 87 -1.83 4.99 -0.06
CA GLN A 87 -2.96 4.75 -0.93
C GLN A 87 -2.71 3.55 -1.85
N SER A 88 -3.76 3.04 -2.49
CA SER A 88 -3.62 1.95 -3.46
C SER A 88 -2.64 2.38 -4.57
N GLY A 89 -1.59 1.57 -4.75
CA GLY A 89 -0.48 1.90 -5.64
C GLY A 89 0.69 2.61 -4.97
N GLY A 90 0.71 2.71 -3.64
CA GLY A 90 1.86 3.21 -2.89
C GLY A 90 1.88 4.71 -2.69
N ALA A 91 3.00 5.18 -2.16
CA ALA A 91 3.32 6.58 -2.07
C ALA A 91 4.36 6.92 -3.14
N GLY A 92 4.32 8.15 -3.66
CA GLY A 92 5.22 8.60 -4.71
C GLY A 92 4.47 9.14 -5.92
N MET A 93 5.22 9.44 -6.97
CA MET A 93 4.67 10.02 -8.19
C MET A 93 3.84 9.00 -8.95
N ARG A 94 2.71 9.45 -9.48
CA ARG A 94 1.92 8.72 -10.47
C ARG A 94 2.02 9.46 -11.79
N VAL A 95 2.37 8.72 -12.83
CA VAL A 95 2.50 9.24 -14.19
C VAL A 95 1.67 8.42 -15.15
N ARG A 96 1.16 9.08 -16.20
CA ARG A 96 0.39 8.43 -17.25
C ARG A 96 1.21 8.32 -18.53
N ALA A 97 1.29 7.11 -19.07
CA ALA A 97 2.04 6.83 -20.28
C ALA A 97 1.42 7.51 -21.51
N ARG A 98 2.19 8.37 -22.19
CA ARG A 98 1.83 8.98 -23.49
C ARG A 98 2.05 8.03 -24.65
N TRP A 99 2.99 7.11 -24.49
CA TRP A 99 3.36 6.10 -25.49
C TRP A 99 3.43 4.72 -24.86
N THR A 100 3.31 3.70 -25.69
CA THR A 100 3.57 2.31 -25.30
C THR A 100 5.07 2.07 -25.21
N PHE A 101 5.50 1.26 -24.25
CA PHE A 101 6.87 0.82 -24.13
C PHE A 101 6.91 -0.69 -23.91
N TRP A 102 7.62 -1.41 -24.77
CA TRP A 102 7.84 -2.85 -24.65
C TRP A 102 9.34 -3.16 -24.64
N PRO A 103 9.86 -3.72 -23.53
CA PRO A 103 11.25 -4.13 -23.42
C PRO A 103 11.63 -5.14 -24.50
N ARG A 104 12.93 -5.20 -24.81
CA ARG A 104 13.47 -6.24 -25.69
C ARG A 104 13.45 -7.60 -24.99
N GLU A 105 13.43 -8.66 -25.79
CA GLU A 105 13.52 -10.03 -25.29
C GLU A 105 14.81 -10.23 -24.48
N GLY A 106 14.69 -10.83 -23.30
CA GLY A 106 15.80 -11.04 -22.36
C GLY A 106 16.14 -9.86 -21.44
N VAL A 107 15.43 -8.74 -21.56
CA VAL A 107 15.56 -7.59 -20.65
C VAL A 107 14.49 -7.67 -19.55
N GLU A 108 14.90 -8.05 -18.34
CA GLU A 108 13.99 -8.33 -17.22
C GLU A 108 13.83 -7.17 -16.22
N ASP A 109 14.77 -6.22 -16.25
CA ASP A 109 14.80 -5.04 -15.39
C ASP A 109 13.91 -3.91 -15.90
N GLU A 110 13.59 -3.88 -17.20
CA GLU A 110 12.66 -2.93 -17.80
C GLU A 110 11.18 -3.36 -17.64
N LEU A 111 10.30 -2.38 -17.48
CA LEU A 111 8.87 -2.60 -17.27
C LEU A 111 8.07 -2.21 -18.50
N GLY A 112 7.44 -3.20 -19.12
CA GLY A 112 6.52 -2.96 -20.24
C GLY A 112 5.16 -2.41 -19.81
N PHE A 113 4.62 -1.47 -20.58
CA PHE A 113 3.25 -0.95 -20.41
C PHE A 113 2.64 -0.39 -21.72
N PRO A 114 1.29 -0.41 -21.88
CA PRO A 114 0.62 0.20 -23.02
C PRO A 114 0.49 1.73 -22.84
N LYS A 115 0.26 2.46 -23.95
CA LYS A 115 -0.18 3.86 -23.91
C LYS A 115 -1.41 4.00 -23.01
N GLY A 116 -1.43 5.07 -22.21
CA GLY A 116 -2.49 5.38 -21.25
C GLY A 116 -2.38 4.62 -19.94
N ALA A 117 -1.38 3.75 -19.77
CA ALA A 117 -1.11 3.09 -18.49
C ALA A 117 -0.76 4.11 -17.40
N ASP A 118 -1.32 3.88 -16.21
CA ASP A 118 -0.92 4.60 -14.99
C ASP A 118 0.23 3.83 -14.34
N VAL A 119 1.43 4.42 -14.35
CA VAL A 119 2.61 3.93 -13.62
C VAL A 119 2.68 4.66 -12.29
N VAL A 120 2.85 3.89 -11.21
CA VAL A 120 2.83 4.37 -9.82
C VAL A 120 4.17 4.14 -9.15
N GLU A 121 4.37 4.79 -7.99
CA GLU A 121 5.66 4.77 -7.25
C GLU A 121 6.83 5.16 -8.15
N ALA A 122 6.62 6.10 -9.07
CA ALA A 122 7.64 6.50 -10.03
C ALA A 122 8.72 7.35 -9.34
N GLU A 123 9.98 6.93 -9.46
CA GLU A 123 11.14 7.60 -8.89
C GLU A 123 12.23 7.77 -9.95
N ASP A 124 12.76 8.98 -10.06
CA ASP A 124 13.84 9.27 -10.99
C ASP A 124 15.17 8.64 -10.52
N VAL A 125 15.79 7.86 -11.40
CA VAL A 125 17.10 7.24 -11.14
C VAL A 125 18.24 8.12 -11.66
N ASN A 126 18.10 8.64 -12.88
CA ASN A 126 19.16 9.40 -13.57
C ASN A 126 18.69 10.37 -14.68
N GLY A 127 17.42 10.72 -14.72
CA GLY A 127 16.78 11.59 -15.72
C GLY A 127 16.26 10.84 -16.94
N ASP A 128 17.00 9.86 -17.44
CA ASP A 128 16.62 9.06 -18.61
C ASP A 128 15.75 7.86 -18.23
N TRP A 129 15.97 7.31 -17.03
CA TRP A 129 15.28 6.12 -16.53
C TRP A 129 14.70 6.38 -15.15
N TRP A 130 13.44 6.02 -15.00
CA TRP A 130 12.73 6.05 -13.73
C TRP A 130 12.45 4.60 -13.30
N MET A 131 12.48 4.35 -12.00
CA MET A 131 11.92 3.12 -11.45
C MET A 131 10.42 3.34 -11.28
N GLY A 132 9.59 2.43 -11.78
CA GLY A 132 8.14 2.54 -11.67
C GLY A 132 7.45 1.20 -11.52
N ARG A 133 6.13 1.25 -11.30
CA ARG A 133 5.30 0.06 -11.16
C ARG A 133 4.02 0.11 -11.99
N TYR A 134 3.73 -0.99 -12.67
CA TYR A 134 2.53 -1.19 -13.47
C TYR A 134 1.97 -2.58 -13.22
N CYS A 135 0.66 -2.67 -12.95
CA CYS A 135 -0.04 -3.93 -12.66
C CYS A 135 0.64 -4.83 -11.61
N GLY A 136 1.35 -4.23 -10.66
CA GLY A 136 2.06 -4.96 -9.61
C GLY A 136 3.48 -5.43 -9.97
N LYS A 137 3.94 -5.28 -11.22
CA LYS A 137 5.35 -5.50 -11.60
C LYS A 137 6.13 -4.19 -11.52
N GLY A 138 7.28 -4.22 -10.87
CA GLY A 138 8.23 -3.11 -10.83
C GLY A 138 9.31 -3.26 -11.90
N GLY A 139 9.85 -2.14 -12.37
CA GLY A 139 11.00 -2.12 -13.28
C GLY A 139 11.26 -0.72 -13.83
N LEU A 140 12.31 -0.62 -14.65
CA LEU A 140 12.74 0.61 -15.28
C LEU A 140 11.77 1.03 -16.39
N VAL A 141 11.48 2.32 -16.42
CA VAL A 141 10.62 2.95 -17.41
C VAL A 141 11.29 4.23 -17.92
N PRO A 142 11.11 4.60 -19.21
CA PRO A 142 11.75 5.78 -19.77
C PRO A 142 11.22 7.07 -19.15
N GLY A 143 12.11 7.98 -18.74
CA GLY A 143 11.77 9.21 -18.00
C GLY A 143 10.97 10.23 -18.82
N ASN A 144 10.99 10.14 -20.14
CA ASN A 144 10.33 11.10 -21.04
C ASN A 144 8.99 10.62 -21.60
N TYR A 145 8.38 9.55 -21.07
CA TYR A 145 7.18 8.91 -21.64
C TYR A 145 5.85 9.39 -21.01
N TRP A 146 5.87 10.43 -20.19
CA TRP A 146 4.79 10.77 -19.26
C TRP A 146 4.13 12.12 -19.56
N ASP A 147 2.85 12.24 -19.19
CA ASP A 147 2.14 13.51 -19.00
C ASP A 147 2.15 13.93 -17.51
#